data_AF-A0A7S2WMM9-F1
#
_entry.id   AF-A0A7S2WMM9-F1
#
_cell.length_a   1.000
_cell.length_b   1.000
_cell.length_c   1.000
_cell.angle_alpha   90.00
_cell.angle_beta   90.00
_cell.angle_gamma   90.00
#
_symmetry.space_group_name_H-M   'P 1'
#
loop_
_entity.id
_entity.type
_entity.pdbx_description
1 polymer ?
#
loop_
_entity_poly.entity_id
_entity_poly.type
_entity_poly.pdbx_seq_one_letter_code
_entity_poly.pdbx_strand_id
1 'polypeptide(L)'
;FSRHISNSPNDKSRNSSQSAPSQRTKSLWTEVATGIDKNQTVVWKNAVDSLKEALLFLLISKDARYFVESYMKPVVSILLEQQPSKIGQMEKNCVEESLRLSVIIVAEDLKSKGDGDSSQCVILDVLGMIFNRKKNYYKGSKPNWNVNLTGLPEIRTSMINKFRSYRGFAALSNYLSGRVMTSQFP
;
A
#
# COMPACT_ATOMS: atom_id res chain seq x y z
N PHE A 1 -45.66 -24.57 -9.33
CA PHE A 1 -44.55 -25.35 -8.75
C PHE A 1 -43.69 -25.87 -9.89
N SER A 2 -42.53 -25.26 -10.14
CA SER A 2 -41.38 -25.87 -10.82
C SER A 2 -40.17 -24.96 -10.62
N ARG A 3 -39.14 -25.49 -9.95
CA ARG A 3 -37.88 -24.81 -9.62
C ARG A 3 -36.91 -24.99 -10.77
N HIS A 4 -36.40 -23.90 -11.35
CA HIS A 4 -35.15 -23.92 -12.09
C HIS A 4 -34.02 -23.50 -11.13
N ILE A 5 -33.21 -24.47 -10.73
CA ILE A 5 -31.92 -24.22 -10.09
C ILE A 5 -30.87 -24.27 -11.20
N SER A 6 -30.38 -23.10 -11.60
CA SER A 6 -29.22 -22.98 -12.47
C SER A 6 -27.95 -23.17 -11.63
N ASN A 7 -27.34 -24.34 -11.74
CA ASN A 7 -25.96 -24.57 -11.31
C ASN A 7 -25.02 -23.76 -12.21
N SER A 8 -24.31 -22.79 -11.64
CA SER A 8 -23.19 -22.13 -12.31
C SER A 8 -21.87 -22.71 -11.78
N PRO A 9 -21.04 -23.35 -12.62
CA PRO A 9 -19.74 -23.89 -12.23
C PRO A 9 -18.64 -22.88 -12.58
N ASN A 10 -18.05 -22.24 -11.58
CA ASN A 10 -16.63 -21.84 -11.56
C ASN A 10 -16.35 -20.97 -10.33
N ASP A 11 -16.06 -21.61 -9.20
CA ASP A 11 -15.34 -20.96 -8.09
C ASP A 11 -14.32 -21.93 -7.49
N LYS A 12 -13.49 -22.50 -8.37
CA LYS A 12 -12.36 -23.37 -8.01
C LYS A 12 -11.09 -22.92 -8.74
N SER A 13 -10.52 -21.80 -8.31
CA SER A 13 -9.07 -21.56 -8.47
C SER A 13 -8.51 -20.57 -7.44
N ARG A 14 -8.67 -20.87 -6.14
CA ARG A 14 -7.71 -20.42 -5.13
C ARG A 14 -6.79 -21.59 -4.82
N ASN A 15 -5.86 -21.85 -5.73
CA ASN A 15 -4.73 -22.74 -5.49
C ASN A 15 -3.49 -21.85 -5.26
N SER A 16 -2.91 -21.89 -4.06
CA SER A 16 -1.54 -22.38 -3.84
C SER A 16 -0.98 -21.97 -2.47
N SER A 17 -0.97 -22.93 -1.55
CA SER A 17 0.16 -23.49 -0.79
C SER A 17 1.57 -22.89 -0.95
N GLN A 18 1.77 -21.57 -0.91
CA GLN A 18 3.13 -21.00 -0.79
C GLN A 18 3.41 -20.62 0.66
N SER A 19 4.22 -21.44 1.32
CA SER A 19 4.69 -21.23 2.70
C SER A 19 5.83 -20.20 2.79
N ALA A 20 6.46 -19.85 1.67
CA ALA A 20 7.58 -18.92 1.64
C ALA A 20 7.68 -18.17 0.28
N PRO A 21 8.24 -16.94 0.28
CA PRO A 21 8.53 -16.21 -0.96
C PRO A 21 9.59 -16.93 -1.80
N SER A 22 9.40 -16.91 -3.12
CA SER A 22 10.38 -17.45 -4.08
C SER A 22 11.69 -16.64 -4.08
N GLN A 23 12.79 -17.24 -4.54
CA GLN A 23 14.07 -16.51 -4.66
C GLN A 23 13.94 -15.26 -5.55
N ARG A 24 13.14 -15.33 -6.62
CA ARG A 24 12.83 -14.19 -7.48
C ARG A 24 12.19 -13.03 -6.69
N THR A 25 11.27 -13.36 -5.79
CA THR A 25 10.58 -12.38 -4.94
C THR A 25 11.58 -11.70 -4.00
N LYS A 26 12.46 -12.47 -3.37
CA LYS A 26 13.49 -11.92 -2.49
C LYS A 26 14.47 -11.01 -3.25
N SER A 27 14.91 -11.45 -4.43
CA SER A 27 15.76 -10.62 -5.30
C SER A 27 15.08 -9.31 -5.70
N LEU A 28 13.78 -9.35 -5.99
CA LEU A 28 13.01 -8.15 -6.31
C LEU A 28 12.98 -7.14 -5.15
N TRP A 29 12.76 -7.62 -3.92
CA TRP A 29 12.83 -6.76 -2.73
C TRP A 29 14.22 -6.15 -2.53
N THR A 30 15.28 -6.94 -2.74
CA THR A 30 16.67 -6.46 -2.67
C THR A 30 16.97 -5.41 -3.74
N GLU A 31 16.43 -5.56 -4.96
CA GLU A 31 16.61 -4.60 -6.04
C GLU A 31 15.96 -3.26 -5.70
N VAL A 32 14.72 -3.27 -5.19
CA VAL A 32 14.03 -2.06 -4.73
C VAL A 32 14.77 -1.41 -3.57
N ALA A 33 15.19 -2.19 -2.57
CA ALA A 33 15.99 -1.70 -1.44
C ALA A 33 17.28 -1.02 -1.92
N THR A 34 18.00 -1.67 -2.84
CA THR A 34 19.26 -1.14 -3.40
C THR A 34 19.02 0.16 -4.17
N GLY A 35 17.94 0.24 -4.96
CA GLY A 35 17.59 1.45 -5.70
C GLY A 35 17.30 2.64 -4.78
N ILE A 36 16.60 2.38 -3.67
CA ILE A 36 16.31 3.40 -2.65
C ILE A 36 17.60 3.81 -1.93
N ASP A 37 18.36 2.86 -1.40
CA ASP A 37 19.52 3.13 -0.56
C ASP A 37 20.63 3.87 -1.32
N LYS A 38 20.85 3.51 -2.60
CA LYS A 38 21.91 4.11 -3.41
C LYS A 38 21.49 5.35 -4.16
N ASN A 39 20.25 5.35 -4.69
CA ASN A 39 19.86 6.35 -5.69
C ASN A 39 18.63 7.17 -5.28
N GLN A 40 17.96 6.84 -4.18
CA GLN A 40 16.68 7.45 -3.79
C GLN A 40 15.63 7.36 -4.91
N THR A 41 15.67 6.28 -5.70
CA THR A 41 14.74 6.03 -6.79
C THR A 41 14.12 4.65 -6.69
N VAL A 42 12.99 4.45 -7.36
CA VAL A 42 12.36 3.14 -7.51
C VAL A 42 11.82 3.00 -8.92
N VAL A 43 12.06 1.85 -9.54
CA VAL A 43 11.44 1.48 -10.82
C VAL A 43 9.95 1.24 -10.56
N TRP A 44 9.07 1.97 -11.26
CA TRP A 44 7.62 1.97 -10.98
C TRP A 44 7.00 0.56 -10.96
N LYS A 45 7.37 -0.29 -11.93
CA LYS A 45 6.85 -1.65 -12.00
C LYS A 45 7.36 -2.52 -10.85
N ASN A 46 8.62 -2.37 -10.48
CA ASN A 46 9.21 -3.08 -9.34
C ASN A 46 8.56 -2.66 -8.02
N ALA A 47 8.17 -1.39 -7.85
CA ALA A 47 7.41 -0.94 -6.68
C ALA A 47 6.08 -1.70 -6.55
N VAL A 48 5.30 -1.77 -7.64
CA VAL A 48 4.02 -2.50 -7.68
C VAL A 48 4.23 -3.97 -7.35
N ASP A 49 5.14 -4.63 -8.07
CA ASP A 49 5.34 -6.07 -7.94
C ASP A 49 5.89 -6.42 -6.55
N SER A 50 6.79 -5.60 -6.00
CA SER A 50 7.32 -5.79 -4.64
C SER A 50 6.25 -5.67 -3.57
N LEU A 51 5.39 -4.66 -3.66
CA LEU A 51 4.29 -4.46 -2.70
C LEU A 51 3.24 -5.56 -2.83
N LYS A 52 2.98 -6.05 -4.05
CA LYS A 52 2.05 -7.14 -4.29
C LYS A 52 2.53 -8.45 -3.64
N GLU A 53 3.79 -8.80 -3.85
CA GLU A 53 4.38 -9.97 -3.20
C GLU A 53 4.49 -9.78 -1.69
N ALA A 54 4.87 -8.58 -1.23
CA ALA A 54 4.95 -8.28 0.18
C ALA A 54 3.59 -8.44 0.89
N LEU A 55 2.49 -8.02 0.24
CA LEU A 55 1.14 -8.24 0.76
C LEU A 55 0.80 -9.74 0.86
N LEU A 56 1.18 -10.55 -0.14
CA LEU A 56 0.92 -11.99 -0.13
C LEU A 56 1.61 -12.69 1.05
N PHE A 57 2.83 -12.26 1.37
CA PHE A 57 3.68 -12.91 2.38
C PHE A 57 3.75 -12.17 3.73
N LEU A 58 3.00 -11.07 3.90
CA LEU A 58 3.12 -10.15 5.04
C LEU A 58 3.09 -10.84 6.41
N LEU A 59 2.19 -11.81 6.58
CA LEU A 59 1.96 -12.48 7.88
C LEU A 59 2.81 -13.74 8.07
N ILE A 60 3.47 -14.24 7.02
CA ILE A 60 4.15 -15.55 7.05
C ILE A 60 5.66 -15.47 6.78
N SER A 61 6.15 -14.36 6.23
CA SER A 61 7.56 -14.18 5.88
C SER A 61 8.20 -13.01 6.61
N LYS A 62 9.29 -13.29 7.33
CA LYS A 62 10.14 -12.26 7.94
C LYS A 62 10.77 -11.34 6.89
N ASP A 63 11.11 -11.86 5.72
CA ASP A 63 11.68 -11.07 4.62
C ASP A 63 10.65 -10.05 4.09
N ALA A 64 9.40 -10.48 3.92
CA ALA A 64 8.31 -9.60 3.51
C ALA A 64 8.04 -8.52 4.55
N ARG A 65 8.00 -8.92 5.83
CA ARG A 65 7.85 -8.02 6.97
C ARG A 65 8.94 -6.96 6.99
N TYR A 66 10.20 -7.38 6.92
CA TYR A 66 11.35 -6.49 6.90
C TYR A 66 11.30 -5.50 5.72
N PHE A 67 10.98 -6.00 4.52
CA PHE A 67 10.85 -5.14 3.34
C PHE A 67 9.77 -4.06 3.55
N VAL A 68 8.59 -4.44 4.03
CA VAL A 68 7.48 -3.50 4.27
C VAL A 68 7.86 -2.45 5.31
N GLU A 69 8.41 -2.87 6.45
CA GLU A 69 8.73 -1.98 7.57
C GLU A 69 9.87 -1.03 7.25
N SER A 70 10.83 -1.46 6.43
CA SER A 70 12.02 -0.65 6.10
C SER A 70 11.84 0.21 4.85
N TYR A 71 11.15 -0.31 3.82
CA TYR A 71 11.20 0.27 2.48
C TYR A 71 9.86 0.75 1.93
N MET A 72 8.71 0.35 2.49
CA MET A 72 7.41 0.81 1.97
C MET A 72 7.26 2.33 2.07
N LYS A 73 7.66 2.94 3.18
CA LYS A 73 7.59 4.39 3.37
C LYS A 73 8.45 5.16 2.35
N PRO A 74 9.74 4.84 2.13
CA PRO A 74 10.52 5.41 1.04
C PRO A 74 9.90 5.25 -0.35
N VAL A 75 9.40 4.05 -0.69
CA VAL A 75 8.70 3.79 -1.97
C VAL A 75 7.53 4.76 -2.14
N VAL A 76 6.64 4.82 -1.16
CA VAL A 76 5.45 5.68 -1.20
C VAL A 76 5.84 7.15 -1.26
N SER A 77 6.91 7.55 -0.57
CA SER A 77 7.43 8.92 -0.62
C SER A 77 7.82 9.29 -2.05
N ILE A 78 8.66 8.49 -2.70
CA ILE A 78 9.16 8.73 -4.07
C ILE A 78 7.99 8.83 -5.07
N LEU A 79 7.00 7.94 -4.93
CA LEU A 79 5.84 7.91 -5.82
C LEU A 79 4.93 9.14 -5.64
N LEU A 80 4.74 9.62 -4.40
CA LEU A 80 3.92 10.81 -4.10
C LEU A 80 4.60 12.13 -4.47
N GLU A 81 5.91 12.12 -4.71
CA GLU A 81 6.65 13.28 -5.22
C GLU A 81 6.61 13.40 -6.76
N GLN A 82 6.06 12.41 -7.47
CA GLN A 82 5.91 12.48 -8.92
C GLN A 82 4.93 13.60 -9.33
N GLN A 83 5.17 14.18 -10.50
CA GLN A 83 4.26 15.16 -11.11
C GLN A 83 3.42 14.45 -12.18
N PRO A 84 2.09 14.29 -12.01
CA PRO A 84 1.24 13.57 -12.96
C PRO A 84 1.31 14.09 -14.39
N SER A 85 1.61 15.38 -14.57
CA SER A 85 1.76 16.01 -15.89
C SER A 85 3.08 15.66 -16.60
N LYS A 86 4.05 15.05 -15.90
CA LYS A 86 5.38 14.73 -16.44
C LYS A 86 5.60 13.23 -16.65
N ILE A 87 4.60 12.40 -16.37
CA ILE A 87 4.69 10.94 -16.47
C ILE A 87 3.58 10.40 -17.36
N GLY A 88 3.85 9.27 -18.02
CA GLY A 88 2.91 8.60 -18.89
C GLY A 88 1.79 7.88 -18.11
N GLN A 89 0.81 7.36 -18.85
CA GLN A 89 -0.33 6.67 -18.25
C GLN A 89 0.09 5.38 -17.52
N MET A 90 1.09 4.67 -18.05
CA MET A 90 1.59 3.45 -17.41
C MET A 90 2.18 3.74 -16.03
N GLU A 91 2.99 4.80 -15.92
CA GLU A 91 3.59 5.23 -14.66
C GLU A 91 2.53 5.70 -13.67
N LYS A 92 1.51 6.43 -14.13
CA LYS A 92 0.36 6.80 -13.29
C LYS A 92 -0.34 5.58 -12.71
N ASN A 93 -0.61 4.58 -13.55
CA ASN A 93 -1.23 3.32 -13.09
C ASN A 93 -0.36 2.62 -12.05
N CYS A 94 0.97 2.63 -12.22
CA CYS A 94 1.88 2.04 -11.25
C CYS A 94 1.91 2.81 -9.92
N VAL A 95 1.87 4.15 -9.96
CA VAL A 95 1.76 4.98 -8.75
C VAL A 95 0.47 4.64 -8.01
N GLU A 96 -0.68 4.71 -8.70
CA GLU A 96 -1.98 4.42 -8.08
C GLU A 96 -2.05 3.02 -7.49
N GLU A 97 -1.61 2.01 -8.25
CA GLU A 97 -1.61 0.62 -7.80
C GLU A 97 -0.70 0.41 -6.59
N SER A 98 0.48 1.04 -6.57
CA SER A 98 1.39 0.99 -5.42
C SER A 98 0.75 1.61 -4.18
N LEU A 99 0.13 2.80 -4.30
CA LEU A 99 -0.58 3.44 -3.19
C LEU A 99 -1.74 2.55 -2.69
N ARG A 100 -2.46 1.92 -3.62
CA ARG A 100 -3.55 1.00 -3.31
C ARG A 100 -3.06 -0.20 -2.51
N LEU A 101 -1.95 -0.81 -2.92
CA LEU A 101 -1.33 -1.93 -2.23
C LEU A 101 -0.83 -1.51 -0.84
N SER A 102 -0.17 -0.37 -0.71
CA SER A 102 0.29 0.15 0.59
C SER A 102 -0.86 0.36 1.57
N VAL A 103 -1.99 0.92 1.13
CA VAL A 103 -3.19 1.07 1.98
C VAL A 103 -3.71 -0.27 2.47
N ILE A 104 -3.72 -1.29 1.61
CA ILE A 104 -4.16 -2.64 1.97
C ILE A 104 -3.17 -3.28 2.95
N ILE A 105 -1.87 -3.15 2.71
CA ILE A 105 -0.82 -3.66 3.60
C ILE A 105 -0.99 -3.09 5.01
N VAL A 106 -1.18 -1.77 5.16
CA VAL A 106 -1.40 -1.18 6.49
C VAL A 106 -2.71 -1.68 7.13
N ALA A 107 -3.79 -1.83 6.34
CA ALA A 107 -5.05 -2.36 6.85
C ALA A 107 -4.92 -3.81 7.34
N GLU A 108 -4.23 -4.67 6.61
CA GLU A 108 -3.96 -6.07 7.01
C GLU A 108 -3.03 -6.13 8.22
N ASP A 109 -2.01 -5.26 8.28
CA ASP A 109 -1.12 -5.19 9.43
C ASP A 109 -1.86 -4.79 10.71
N LEU A 110 -2.70 -3.76 10.65
CA LEU A 110 -3.54 -3.33 11.77
C LEU A 110 -4.47 -4.45 12.26
N LYS A 111 -5.06 -5.22 11.32
CA LYS A 111 -5.92 -6.37 11.69
C LYS A 111 -5.14 -7.48 12.38
N SER A 112 -3.91 -7.75 11.92
CA SER A 112 -3.07 -8.77 12.52
C SER A 112 -2.64 -8.42 13.94
N LYS A 113 -2.55 -7.12 14.24
CA LYS A 113 -2.19 -6.55 15.55
C LYS A 113 -3.39 -6.19 16.44
N GLY A 114 -4.55 -6.83 16.18
CA GLY A 114 -5.79 -6.65 16.95
C GLY A 114 -5.67 -7.10 18.42
N ASP A 115 -6.80 -7.07 19.13
CA ASP A 115 -6.90 -7.25 20.59
C ASP A 115 -5.94 -8.30 21.17
N GLY A 116 -4.92 -7.82 21.89
CA GLY A 116 -3.95 -8.65 22.63
C GLY A 116 -2.52 -8.61 22.10
N ASP A 117 -2.27 -8.13 20.88
CA ASP A 117 -0.89 -7.97 20.39
C ASP A 117 -0.30 -6.61 20.78
N SER A 118 0.75 -6.62 21.60
CA SER A 118 1.52 -5.44 22.01
C SER A 118 2.43 -4.90 20.91
N SER A 119 2.58 -5.60 19.78
CA SER A 119 3.46 -5.17 18.69
C SER A 119 2.94 -3.88 18.02
N GLN A 120 3.85 -2.98 17.63
CA GLN A 120 3.48 -1.72 17.02
C GLN A 120 3.26 -1.86 15.50
N CYS A 121 2.24 -1.19 14.97
CA CYS A 121 2.08 -0.97 13.53
C CYS A 121 3.08 0.10 13.07
N VAL A 122 4.33 -0.29 12.83
CA VAL A 122 5.44 0.63 12.48
C VAL A 122 5.24 1.34 11.14
N ILE A 123 4.34 0.83 10.30
CA ILE A 123 4.01 1.38 8.98
C ILE A 123 2.76 2.27 8.98
N LEU A 124 2.22 2.61 10.15
CA LEU A 124 1.00 3.42 10.26
C LEU A 124 1.17 4.82 9.64
N ASP A 125 2.37 5.40 9.74
CA ASP A 125 2.69 6.72 9.20
C ASP A 125 2.59 6.81 7.66
N VAL A 126 2.69 5.68 6.97
CA VAL A 126 2.47 5.58 5.52
C VAL A 126 1.05 6.01 5.16
N LEU A 127 0.02 5.71 5.98
CA LEU A 127 -1.34 6.22 5.74
C LEU A 127 -1.39 7.74 5.83
N GLY A 128 -0.68 8.32 6.80
CA GLY A 128 -0.57 9.77 6.94
C GLY A 128 0.02 10.41 5.68
N MET A 129 1.04 9.78 5.08
CA MET A 129 1.60 10.24 3.81
C MET A 129 0.62 10.11 2.63
N ILE A 130 -0.04 8.96 2.48
CA ILE A 130 -0.97 8.70 1.37
C ILE A 130 -2.19 9.62 1.45
N PHE A 131 -2.70 9.92 2.64
CA PHE A 131 -3.90 10.77 2.80
C PHE A 131 -3.59 12.27 2.84
N ASN A 132 -2.31 12.65 2.82
CA ASN A 132 -1.89 14.04 2.85
C ASN A 132 -2.18 14.75 1.51
N ARG A 133 -3.20 15.61 1.50
CA ARG A 133 -3.59 16.44 0.36
C ARG A 133 -2.48 17.35 -0.21
N LYS A 134 -1.42 17.62 0.56
CA LYS A 134 -0.32 18.52 0.17
C LYS A 134 0.74 17.83 -0.70
N LYS A 135 0.67 16.50 -0.89
CA LYS A 135 1.62 15.76 -1.73
C LYS A 135 1.54 16.21 -3.19
N ASN A 136 2.69 16.28 -3.85
CA ASN A 136 2.83 16.82 -5.21
C ASN A 136 1.94 16.08 -6.21
N TYR A 137 1.83 14.76 -6.08
CA TYR A 137 0.99 13.93 -6.93
C TYR A 137 -0.50 14.35 -6.92
N TYR A 138 -1.01 14.82 -5.78
CA TYR A 138 -2.42 15.23 -5.65
C TYR A 138 -2.64 16.71 -5.92
N LYS A 139 -1.73 17.55 -5.46
CA LYS A 139 -1.88 19.00 -5.55
C LYS A 139 -1.56 19.54 -6.95
N GLY A 140 -0.60 18.93 -7.64
CA GLY A 140 0.02 19.52 -8.82
C GLY A 140 0.95 20.69 -8.45
N SER A 141 1.61 21.25 -9.46
CA SER A 141 2.48 22.42 -9.29
C SER A 141 1.64 23.70 -9.19
N LYS A 142 2.17 24.76 -8.56
CA LYS A 142 1.48 26.06 -8.50
C LYS A 142 1.10 26.51 -9.93
N PRO A 143 -0.13 27.00 -10.14
CA PRO A 143 -0.51 27.63 -11.40
C PRO A 143 0.50 28.73 -11.72
N ASN A 144 1.17 28.59 -12.86
CA ASN A 144 1.78 29.75 -13.50
C ASN A 144 0.72 30.32 -14.45
N TRP A 145 0.73 31.63 -14.70
CA TRP A 145 -0.28 32.32 -15.52
C TRP A 145 -0.50 31.67 -16.90
N ASN A 146 0.45 30.85 -17.38
CA ASN A 146 0.41 30.16 -18.66
C ASN A 146 0.35 28.63 -18.56
N VAL A 147 0.36 28.03 -17.36
CA VAL A 147 0.32 26.56 -17.18
C VAL A 147 -0.42 26.18 -15.89
N ASN A 148 -1.61 25.58 -16.05
CA ASN A 148 -2.33 24.89 -14.98
C ASN A 148 -1.91 23.41 -14.97
N LEU A 149 -0.89 23.06 -14.18
CA LEU A 149 -0.55 21.66 -13.94
C LEU A 149 -1.45 21.11 -12.82
N THR A 150 -2.55 20.46 -13.21
CA THR A 150 -3.49 19.83 -12.28
C THR A 150 -2.91 18.54 -11.72
N GLY A 151 -2.89 18.42 -10.38
CA GLY A 151 -2.67 17.13 -9.71
C GLY A 151 -3.89 16.22 -9.78
N LEU A 152 -3.83 15.09 -9.08
CA LEU A 152 -4.88 14.05 -9.09
C LEU A 152 -5.51 13.85 -7.69
N PRO A 153 -6.30 14.82 -7.17
CA PRO A 153 -6.92 14.73 -5.84
C PRO A 153 -7.92 13.57 -5.67
N GLU A 154 -8.50 13.09 -6.77
CA GLU A 154 -9.41 11.94 -6.81
C GLU A 154 -8.72 10.64 -6.42
N ILE A 155 -7.43 10.47 -6.74
CA ILE A 155 -6.65 9.29 -6.36
C ILE A 155 -6.53 9.18 -4.85
N ARG A 156 -6.29 10.31 -4.16
CA ARG A 156 -6.30 10.36 -2.68
C ARG A 156 -7.64 9.91 -2.11
N THR A 157 -8.73 10.38 -2.70
CA THR A 157 -10.10 10.02 -2.28
C THR A 157 -10.36 8.53 -2.51
N SER A 158 -9.90 7.98 -3.65
CA SER A 158 -9.91 6.55 -3.94
C SER A 158 -9.16 5.74 -2.88
N MET A 159 -7.96 6.19 -2.47
CA MET A 159 -7.17 5.53 -1.41
C MET A 159 -7.88 5.51 -0.05
N ILE A 160 -8.52 6.62 0.34
CA ILE A 160 -9.33 6.69 1.56
C ILE A 160 -10.51 5.70 1.50
N ASN A 161 -11.22 5.67 0.37
CA ASN A 161 -12.33 4.76 0.14
C ASN A 161 -11.87 3.30 0.14
N LYS A 162 -10.68 3.02 -0.39
CA LYS A 162 -10.07 1.68 -0.37
C LYS A 162 -9.74 1.24 1.05
N PHE A 163 -9.14 2.11 1.86
CA PHE A 163 -8.87 1.81 3.27
C PHE A 163 -10.17 1.50 4.02
N ARG A 164 -11.22 2.30 3.78
CA ARG A 164 -12.55 2.06 4.32
C ARG A 164 -13.12 0.70 3.89
N SER A 165 -13.03 0.35 2.60
CA SER A 165 -13.57 -0.92 2.09
C SER A 165 -12.86 -2.14 2.67
N TYR A 166 -11.60 -1.99 3.09
CA TYR A 166 -10.83 -3.02 3.80
C TYR A 166 -11.08 -3.03 5.32
N ARG A 167 -12.09 -2.30 5.81
CA ARG A 167 -12.36 -2.10 7.24
C ARG A 167 -11.15 -1.50 7.99
N GLY A 168 -10.29 -0.76 7.29
CA GLY A 168 -9.08 -0.20 7.84
C GLY A 168 -9.33 0.79 8.98
N PHE A 169 -10.37 1.62 8.89
CA PHE A 169 -10.73 2.54 9.98
C PHE A 169 -11.20 1.80 11.24
N ALA A 170 -11.91 0.69 11.09
CA ALA A 170 -12.30 -0.14 12.23
C ALA A 170 -11.08 -0.81 12.87
N ALA A 171 -10.17 -1.37 12.04
CA ALA A 171 -8.91 -1.95 12.53
C ALA A 171 -8.03 -0.91 13.23
N LEU A 172 -7.94 0.31 12.69
CA LEU A 172 -7.23 1.43 13.31
C LEU A 172 -7.87 1.81 14.66
N SER A 173 -9.19 1.90 14.72
CA SER A 173 -9.92 2.19 15.96
C SER A 173 -9.61 1.15 17.03
N ASN A 174 -9.65 -0.13 16.69
CA ASN A 174 -9.34 -1.23 17.62
C ASN A 174 -7.86 -1.16 18.06
N TYR A 175 -6.94 -0.99 17.11
CA TYR A 175 -5.51 -0.85 17.37
C TYR A 175 -5.20 0.32 18.33
N LEU A 176 -5.86 1.47 18.14
CA LEU A 176 -5.69 2.63 19.02
C LEU A 176 -6.35 2.40 20.38
N SER A 177 -7.55 1.81 20.43
CA SER A 177 -8.30 1.57 21.68
C SER A 177 -7.51 0.70 22.65
N GLY A 178 -6.80 -0.33 22.17
CA GLY A 178 -5.91 -1.14 23.00
C GLY A 178 -4.65 -0.43 23.50
N ARG A 179 -4.39 0.81 23.04
CA ARG A 179 -3.19 1.59 23.37
C ARG A 179 -3.50 2.92 24.05
N VAL A 180 -4.76 3.34 24.13
CA VAL A 180 -5.18 4.52 24.90
C VAL A 180 -4.67 4.39 26.34
N MET A 181 -4.06 5.45 26.88
CA MET A 181 -3.40 5.48 28.20
C MET A 181 -2.11 4.65 28.35
N THR A 182 -1.52 4.16 27.26
CA THR A 182 -0.18 3.54 27.29
C THR A 182 0.89 4.53 26.82
N SER A 183 2.15 4.31 27.20
CA SER A 183 3.31 5.06 26.64
C SER A 183 3.50 4.85 25.13
N GLN A 184 2.74 3.94 24.53
CA GLN A 184 2.76 3.60 23.12
C GLN A 184 1.61 4.26 22.34
N PHE A 185 0.79 5.10 22.99
CA PHE A 185 -0.18 5.95 22.32
C PHE A 185 0.54 7.09 21.57
N PRO A 186 0.22 7.33 20.28
CA PRO A 186 0.87 8.37 19.49
C PRO A 186 0.51 9.80 19.92
#